data_AF-A0AAD5A9U7-F1
#
_entry.id   AF-A0AAD5A9U7-F1
#
_cell.length_a   1.000
_cell.length_b   1.000
_cell.length_c   1.000
_cell.angle_alpha   90.00
_cell.angle_beta   90.00
_cell.angle_gamma   90.00
#
_symmetry.space_group_name_H-M   'P 1'
#
loop_
_entity.id
_entity.type
_entity.pdbx_description
1 polymer ?
#
loop_
_entity_poly.entity_id
_entity_poly.type
_entity_poly.pdbx_seq_one_letter_code
_entity_poly.pdbx_strand_id
1 'polypeptide(L)'
;FVVFQVNCFERRLRRTVPTQGGSTNGLIAAPTHSRVNGWSLPLHVLQPVAWLIFSYMAIVGFGVFIPLLPPPWNYISYGVIGGVFTLHLLIHMAAVTTDPADYAVRVKKDYSSPMPVFDRKKQPHVIHNQHCNLCDVDVGSKVKHCGNCNKCIADFDHHCKWLNNCVGRRNYWLFFLTVLSAVCGIFLLILVISFVFVEHFVNPEILRTAAAFRAVNGSTTWLVFLPLAPVQTSSVSLLVLAVITVIIALVSFLLLCHLLIFHMFLLYKGLSTYEYIMKQRQLQSSSQQVEGATQSSSSN
;
A
#
# COMPACT_ATOMS: atom_id res chain seq x y z
N PHE A 1 -4.80 -16.39 -9.57
CA PHE A 1 -3.79 -17.40 -9.88
C PHE A 1 -3.23 -17.13 -11.27
N VAL A 2 -2.16 -16.32 -11.33
CA VAL A 2 -1.05 -16.38 -12.29
C VAL A 2 0.11 -15.77 -11.49
N VAL A 3 1.01 -16.62 -11.03
CA VAL A 3 2.24 -16.19 -10.38
C VAL A 3 3.10 -15.63 -11.51
N PHE A 4 3.34 -14.32 -11.51
CA PHE A 4 4.41 -13.77 -12.34
C PHE A 4 5.71 -14.44 -11.91
N GLN A 5 6.21 -15.31 -12.78
CA GLN A 5 7.46 -16.01 -12.65
C GLN A 5 8.58 -14.99 -12.89
N VAL A 6 8.99 -14.29 -11.83
CA VAL A 6 10.27 -13.58 -11.83
C VAL A 6 11.34 -14.60 -11.47
N ASN A 7 12.06 -15.04 -12.50
CA ASN A 7 13.10 -16.04 -12.46
C ASN A 7 14.24 -15.67 -11.47
N CYS A 8 14.54 -16.65 -10.62
CA CYS A 8 15.85 -17.04 -10.09
C CYS A 8 16.74 -16.07 -9.28
N PHE A 9 16.48 -14.78 -9.15
CA PHE A 9 17.35 -13.88 -8.35
C PHE A 9 16.85 -13.53 -6.93
N GLU A 10 15.58 -13.79 -6.61
CA GLU A 10 14.99 -13.43 -5.30
C GLU A 10 15.08 -14.51 -4.20
N ARG A 11 15.72 -15.66 -4.45
CA ARG A 11 15.92 -16.70 -3.42
C ARG A 11 16.85 -16.28 -2.27
N ARG A 12 17.45 -15.09 -2.32
CA ARG A 12 18.44 -14.61 -1.33
C ARG A 12 17.90 -13.67 -0.25
N LEU A 13 16.67 -13.15 -0.34
CA LEU A 13 16.21 -12.06 0.54
C LEU A 13 15.21 -12.42 1.64
N ARG A 14 15.04 -13.70 1.99
CA ARG A 14 14.26 -14.08 3.18
C ARG A 14 14.66 -15.46 3.73
N ARG A 15 15.92 -15.59 4.15
CA ARG A 15 16.39 -16.70 5.01
C ARG A 15 16.58 -16.18 6.43
N THR A 16 15.90 -16.80 7.39
CA THR A 16 16.21 -16.67 8.82
C THR A 16 17.31 -17.66 9.23
N VAL A 17 18.34 -17.84 8.40
CA VAL A 17 19.50 -18.69 8.67
C VAL A 17 20.74 -18.00 8.08
N PRO A 18 21.77 -17.64 8.87
CA PRO A 18 23.10 -17.42 8.33
C PRO A 18 23.79 -18.78 8.22
N THR A 19 24.16 -19.17 7.01
CA THR A 19 25.22 -20.16 6.77
C THR A 19 26.51 -19.59 7.32
N GLN A 20 27.22 -20.37 8.14
CA GLN A 20 28.56 -20.02 8.63
C GLN A 20 29.53 -19.88 7.46
N GLY A 21 30.41 -18.87 7.55
CA GLY A 21 31.63 -18.75 6.77
C GLY A 21 31.61 -17.64 5.72
N GLY A 22 32.42 -16.59 5.95
CA GLY A 22 32.92 -15.71 4.89
C GLY A 22 32.41 -14.27 4.92
N SER A 23 33.36 -13.37 5.21
CA SER A 23 33.36 -11.91 5.14
C SER A 23 32.42 -11.22 4.13
N THR A 24 31.90 -10.06 4.56
CA THR A 24 31.35 -8.91 3.79
C THR A 24 30.09 -9.15 2.93
N ASN A 25 28.93 -8.66 3.40
CA ASN A 25 27.90 -7.91 2.62
C ASN A 25 26.56 -7.72 3.40
N GLY A 26 26.17 -6.46 3.65
CA GLY A 26 24.76 -6.00 3.65
C GLY A 26 23.76 -6.51 4.70
N LEU A 27 24.17 -6.76 5.94
CA LEU A 27 23.23 -7.06 7.03
C LEU A 27 22.58 -5.77 7.53
N ILE A 28 21.34 -5.47 7.11
CA ILE A 28 20.50 -4.49 7.81
C ILE A 28 20.28 -5.06 9.22
N ALA A 29 21.00 -4.51 10.19
CA ALA A 29 20.79 -4.84 11.60
C ALA A 29 19.31 -4.59 11.95
N ALA A 30 18.70 -5.52 12.68
CA ALA A 30 17.34 -5.33 13.17
C ALA A 30 17.27 -3.98 13.93
N PRO A 31 16.17 -3.22 13.79
CA PRO A 31 16.12 -1.88 14.38
C PRO A 31 16.38 -1.95 15.88
N THR A 32 17.27 -1.11 16.38
CA THR A 32 17.66 -1.12 17.80
C THR A 32 16.47 -0.83 18.71
N HIS A 33 15.47 -0.10 18.21
CA HIS A 33 14.26 0.26 18.94
C HIS A 33 12.99 -0.30 18.28
N SER A 34 11.94 -0.45 19.08
CA SER A 34 10.62 -0.83 18.58
C SER A 34 9.97 0.34 17.84
N ARG A 35 9.29 0.06 16.74
CA ARG A 35 8.51 1.06 16.01
C ARG A 35 7.18 1.32 16.69
N VAL A 36 6.77 2.57 16.86
CA VAL A 36 5.45 2.91 17.43
C VAL A 36 4.36 2.78 16.35
N ASN A 37 4.56 3.37 15.18
CA ASN A 37 3.58 3.38 14.09
C ASN A 37 4.29 3.64 12.75
N GLY A 38 3.52 3.98 11.72
CA GLY A 38 4.03 4.24 10.38
C GLY A 38 4.90 5.49 10.22
N TRP A 39 5.03 6.33 11.25
CA TRP A 39 5.93 7.49 11.26
C TRP A 39 7.30 7.18 11.86
N SER A 40 7.49 5.97 12.41
CA SER A 40 8.78 5.56 12.96
C SER A 40 9.84 5.40 11.85
N LEU A 41 11.00 6.01 12.06
CA LEU A 41 12.13 5.96 11.13
C LEU A 41 12.85 4.61 11.16
N PRO A 42 13.56 4.24 10.07
CA PRO A 42 13.57 4.89 8.76
C PRO A 42 12.28 4.64 7.97
N LEU A 43 11.76 5.62 7.23
CA LEU A 43 10.57 5.37 6.39
C LEU A 43 10.91 4.40 5.24
N HIS A 44 10.03 3.45 4.97
CA HIS A 44 10.15 2.61 3.78
C HIS A 44 9.84 3.44 2.53
N VAL A 45 10.66 3.36 1.48
CA VAL A 45 10.54 4.17 0.24
C VAL A 45 9.15 4.17 -0.41
N LEU A 46 8.42 3.07 -0.27
CA LEU A 46 7.06 2.94 -0.81
C LEU A 46 6.04 3.87 -0.13
N GLN A 47 6.26 4.24 1.13
CA GLN A 47 5.38 5.18 1.82
C GLN A 47 5.37 6.55 1.13
N PRO A 48 6.49 7.30 1.00
CA PRO A 48 6.49 8.59 0.30
C PRO A 48 6.08 8.45 -1.17
N VAL A 49 6.38 7.35 -1.85
CA VAL A 49 5.89 7.09 -3.22
C VAL A 49 4.36 7.09 -3.28
N ALA A 50 3.67 6.46 -2.32
CA ALA A 50 2.20 6.51 -2.26
C ALA A 50 1.67 7.93 -2.04
N TRP A 51 2.29 8.71 -1.15
CA TRP A 51 1.93 10.11 -0.93
C TRP A 51 2.12 10.96 -2.18
N LEU A 52 3.23 10.77 -2.91
CA LEU A 52 3.50 11.48 -4.16
C LEU A 52 2.46 11.15 -5.24
N ILE A 53 2.09 9.88 -5.40
CA ILE A 53 1.03 9.46 -6.34
C ILE A 53 -0.30 10.08 -5.95
N PHE A 54 -0.68 10.03 -4.67
CA PHE A 54 -1.92 10.63 -4.18
C PHE A 54 -1.95 12.15 -4.43
N SER A 55 -0.89 12.87 -4.06
CA SER A 55 -0.78 14.31 -4.26
C SER A 55 -0.81 14.68 -5.75
N TYR A 56 -0.11 13.93 -6.60
CA TYR A 56 -0.16 14.11 -8.06
C TYR A 56 -1.58 13.96 -8.58
N MET A 57 -2.27 12.87 -8.23
CA MET A 57 -3.64 12.60 -8.67
C MET A 57 -4.63 13.65 -8.18
N ALA A 58 -4.47 14.13 -6.94
CA ALA A 58 -5.29 15.20 -6.41
C ALA A 58 -5.06 16.51 -7.16
N ILE A 59 -3.80 16.95 -7.30
CA ILE A 59 -3.47 18.22 -7.97
C ILE A 59 -3.94 18.21 -9.42
N VAL A 60 -3.65 17.13 -10.16
CA VAL A 60 -4.00 17.02 -11.57
C VAL A 60 -5.51 16.82 -11.75
N GLY A 61 -6.15 16.00 -10.93
CA GLY A 61 -7.60 15.78 -11.00
C GLY A 61 -8.39 17.04 -10.69
N PHE A 62 -8.15 17.66 -9.53
CA PHE A 62 -8.89 18.83 -9.07
C PHE A 62 -8.46 20.13 -9.74
N GLY A 63 -7.19 20.27 -10.12
CA GLY A 63 -6.67 21.50 -10.75
C GLY A 63 -6.75 21.51 -12.27
N VAL A 64 -6.83 20.35 -12.93
CA VAL A 64 -6.84 20.27 -14.40
C VAL A 64 -8.17 19.71 -14.89
N PHE A 65 -8.49 18.45 -14.56
CA PHE A 65 -9.53 17.71 -15.28
C PHE A 65 -10.96 18.00 -14.81
N ILE A 66 -11.21 18.06 -13.50
CA ILE A 66 -12.54 18.38 -12.96
C ILE A 66 -13.04 19.78 -13.39
N PRO A 67 -12.22 20.85 -13.38
CA PRO A 67 -12.64 22.17 -13.86
C PRO A 67 -13.09 22.20 -15.32
N LEU A 68 -12.60 21.29 -16.17
CA LEU A 68 -12.96 21.22 -17.59
C LEU A 68 -14.36 20.62 -17.82
N LEU A 69 -14.97 20.02 -16.80
CA LEU A 69 -16.33 19.49 -16.94
C LEU A 69 -17.35 20.64 -17.07
N PRO A 70 -18.37 20.49 -17.92
CA PRO A 70 -19.43 21.48 -18.02
C PRO A 70 -20.25 21.54 -16.72
N PRO A 71 -20.73 22.72 -16.30
CA PRO A 71 -21.73 22.81 -15.24
C PRO A 71 -23.00 21.98 -15.59
N PRO A 72 -23.61 21.29 -14.61
CA PRO A 72 -23.27 21.25 -13.18
C PRO A 72 -22.24 20.16 -12.80
N TRP A 73 -21.73 19.39 -13.76
CA TRP A 73 -20.93 18.18 -13.51
C TRP A 73 -19.59 18.47 -12.84
N ASN A 74 -18.98 19.64 -13.07
CA ASN A 74 -17.80 20.07 -12.34
C ASN A 74 -18.06 20.18 -10.82
N TYR A 75 -19.14 20.84 -10.40
CA TYR A 75 -19.50 21.00 -8.98
C TYR A 75 -19.80 19.67 -8.31
N ILE A 76 -20.56 18.80 -8.99
CA ILE A 76 -20.86 17.45 -8.51
C ILE A 76 -19.56 16.65 -8.34
N SER A 77 -18.66 16.73 -9.33
CA SER A 77 -17.38 16.03 -9.28
C SER A 77 -16.47 16.54 -8.16
N TYR A 78 -16.41 17.86 -7.94
CA TYR A 78 -15.70 18.42 -6.77
C TYR A 78 -16.26 17.88 -5.45
N GLY A 79 -17.58 17.87 -5.27
CA GLY A 79 -18.20 17.37 -4.06
C GLY A 79 -17.96 15.88 -3.82
N VAL A 80 -18.28 15.05 -4.82
CA VAL A 80 -18.20 13.58 -4.71
C VAL A 80 -16.76 13.10 -4.66
N ILE A 81 -15.94 13.47 -5.65
CA ILE A 81 -14.54 13.01 -5.73
C ILE A 81 -13.72 13.65 -4.61
N GLY A 82 -13.97 14.93 -4.29
CA GLY A 82 -13.33 15.62 -3.16
C GLY A 82 -13.65 14.97 -1.82
N GLY A 83 -14.91 14.59 -1.60
CA GLY A 83 -15.32 13.83 -0.43
C GLY A 83 -14.60 12.48 -0.32
N VAL A 84 -14.51 11.72 -1.41
CA VAL A 84 -13.80 10.43 -1.44
C VAL A 84 -12.30 10.59 -1.18
N PHE A 85 -11.63 11.56 -1.81
CA PHE A 85 -10.20 11.82 -1.60
C PHE A 85 -9.90 12.30 -0.17
N THR A 86 -10.76 13.14 0.40
CA THR A 86 -10.64 13.60 1.78
C THR A 86 -10.83 12.45 2.76
N LEU A 87 -11.88 11.64 2.57
CA LEU A 87 -12.11 10.45 3.37
C LEU A 87 -10.93 9.48 3.29
N HIS A 88 -10.40 9.23 2.09
CA HIS A 88 -9.22 8.40 1.87
C HIS A 88 -8.02 8.93 2.67
N LEU A 89 -7.73 10.22 2.58
CA LEU A 89 -6.62 10.86 3.30
C LEU A 89 -6.76 10.68 4.82
N LEU A 90 -7.95 10.93 5.36
CA LEU A 90 -8.21 10.80 6.80
C LEU A 90 -8.05 9.35 7.29
N ILE A 91 -8.62 8.39 6.57
CA ILE A 91 -8.53 6.97 6.93
C ILE A 91 -7.09 6.46 6.77
N HIS A 92 -6.39 6.83 5.69
CA HIS A 92 -4.99 6.48 5.48
C HIS A 92 -4.11 7.05 6.61
N MET A 93 -4.30 8.33 6.97
CA MET A 93 -3.60 8.97 8.07
C MET A 93 -3.83 8.24 9.40
N ALA A 94 -5.06 7.83 9.67
CA ALA A 94 -5.40 7.02 10.84
C ALA A 94 -4.72 5.64 10.80
N ALA A 95 -4.68 4.97 9.64
CA ALA A 95 -4.03 3.67 9.47
C ALA A 95 -2.51 3.72 9.72
N VAL A 96 -1.84 4.78 9.22
CA VAL A 96 -0.41 5.03 9.41
C VAL A 96 -0.12 5.37 10.88
N THR A 97 -0.95 6.20 11.51
CA THR A 97 -0.70 6.73 12.86
C THR A 97 -1.06 5.76 13.98
N THR A 98 -1.98 4.83 13.75
CA THR A 98 -2.39 3.84 14.74
C THR A 98 -1.22 2.96 15.15
N ASP A 99 -0.95 2.85 16.45
CA ASP A 99 -0.08 1.80 17.00
C ASP A 99 -0.82 0.44 16.97
N PRO A 100 -0.39 -0.52 16.13
CA PRO A 100 -1.04 -1.83 16.00
C PRO A 100 -0.60 -2.82 17.07
N ALA A 101 0.27 -2.44 18.00
CA ALA A 101 0.82 -3.35 18.99
C ALA A 101 -0.26 -4.00 19.88
N ASP A 102 0.06 -5.22 20.31
CA ASP A 102 -0.71 -5.94 21.32
C ASP A 102 -0.90 -5.08 22.58
N TYR A 103 -2.03 -5.27 23.28
CA TYR A 103 -2.36 -4.48 24.47
C TYR A 103 -1.25 -4.57 25.53
N ALA A 104 -0.72 -5.76 25.80
CA ALA A 104 0.32 -5.94 26.82
C ALA A 104 1.60 -5.17 26.47
N VAL A 105 1.97 -5.13 25.18
CA VAL A 105 3.10 -4.32 24.71
C VAL A 105 2.86 -2.84 24.94
N ARG A 106 1.68 -2.32 24.58
CA ARG A 106 1.38 -0.88 24.72
C ARG A 106 1.35 -0.40 26.18
N VAL A 107 1.05 -1.29 27.12
CA VAL A 107 1.01 -0.97 28.55
C VAL A 107 2.38 -1.11 29.21
N LYS A 108 3.13 -2.18 28.91
CA LYS A 108 4.37 -2.50 29.64
C LYS A 108 5.64 -1.92 28.99
N LYS A 109 5.64 -1.70 27.67
CA LYS A 109 6.88 -1.41 26.93
C LYS A 109 7.11 0.08 26.75
N ASP A 110 8.30 0.54 27.14
CA ASP A 110 8.86 1.80 26.68
C ASP A 110 9.52 1.61 25.31
N TYR A 111 9.00 2.29 24.29
CA TYR A 111 9.51 2.23 22.92
C TYR A 111 10.90 2.86 22.76
N SER A 112 11.31 3.72 23.70
CA SER A 112 12.62 4.37 23.72
C SER A 112 13.73 3.44 24.17
N SER A 113 13.37 2.36 24.88
CA SER A 113 14.33 1.35 25.34
C SER A 113 14.81 0.47 24.18
N PRO A 114 16.12 0.13 24.13
CA PRO A 114 16.64 -0.74 23.08
C PRO A 114 16.12 -2.17 23.23
N MET A 115 15.94 -2.83 22.10
CA MET A 115 15.49 -4.21 22.05
C MET A 115 16.60 -5.18 22.42
N PRO A 116 16.30 -6.20 23.25
CA PRO A 116 17.28 -7.25 23.53
C PRO A 116 17.58 -8.04 22.25
N VAL A 117 18.81 -8.55 22.14
CA VAL A 117 19.22 -9.41 21.04
C VAL A 117 18.67 -10.82 21.27
N PHE A 118 17.91 -11.35 20.31
CA PHE A 118 17.38 -12.71 20.42
C PHE A 118 18.45 -13.76 20.07
N ASP A 119 18.84 -14.57 21.04
CA ASP A 119 19.75 -15.69 20.83
C ASP A 119 18.98 -16.98 20.54
N ARG A 120 18.99 -17.38 19.26
CA ARG A 120 18.33 -18.60 18.78
C ARG A 120 18.93 -19.89 19.32
N LYS A 121 20.19 -19.87 19.77
CA LYS A 121 20.83 -21.06 20.36
C LYS A 121 20.25 -21.37 21.73
N LYS A 122 19.85 -20.33 22.48
CA LYS A 122 19.20 -20.47 23.79
C LYS A 122 17.74 -20.81 23.66
N GLN A 123 17.03 -20.20 22.70
CA GLN A 123 15.61 -20.45 22.49
C GLN A 123 15.25 -20.44 21.00
N PRO A 124 14.56 -21.48 20.48
CA PRO A 124 14.27 -21.60 19.06
C PRO A 124 13.22 -20.59 18.56
N HIS A 125 12.32 -20.15 19.45
CA HIS A 125 11.18 -19.30 19.09
C HIS A 125 11.09 -18.06 19.97
N VAL A 126 10.81 -16.91 19.34
CA VAL A 126 10.65 -15.61 20.02
C VAL A 126 9.46 -15.60 20.97
N ILE A 127 8.39 -16.32 20.60
CA ILE A 127 7.22 -16.53 21.45
C ILE A 127 7.20 -18.02 21.82
N HIS A 128 7.20 -18.31 23.12
CA HIS A 128 7.11 -19.66 23.66
C HIS A 128 6.11 -19.66 24.82
N ASN A 129 5.22 -20.64 24.89
CA ASN A 129 4.15 -20.74 25.90
C ASN A 129 3.36 -19.42 26.10
N GLN A 130 2.98 -18.77 24.99
CA GLN A 130 2.25 -17.48 25.02
C GLN A 130 3.01 -16.35 25.72
N HIS A 131 4.33 -16.45 25.83
CA HIS A 131 5.20 -15.38 26.32
C HIS A 131 6.18 -14.94 25.23
N CYS A 132 6.33 -13.63 25.01
CA CYS A 132 7.30 -13.08 24.07
C CYS A 132 8.59 -12.67 24.78
N ASN A 133 9.66 -13.45 24.59
CA ASN A 133 10.95 -13.22 25.25
C ASN A 133 11.67 -11.94 24.79
N LEU A 134 11.30 -11.37 23.64
CA LEU A 134 11.85 -10.09 23.15
C LEU A 134 11.13 -8.87 23.72
N CYS A 135 9.81 -8.97 23.87
CA CYS A 135 9.00 -7.87 24.42
C CYS A 135 8.81 -8.00 25.93
N ASP A 136 9.21 -9.13 26.52
CA ASP A 136 9.00 -9.51 27.92
C ASP A 136 7.53 -9.33 28.35
N VAL A 137 6.60 -9.90 27.59
CA VAL A 137 5.15 -9.82 27.86
C VAL A 137 4.48 -11.13 27.53
N ASP A 138 3.45 -11.47 28.31
CA ASP A 138 2.49 -12.50 27.95
C ASP A 138 1.56 -12.00 26.85
N VAL A 139 1.27 -12.85 25.89
CA VAL A 139 0.57 -12.53 24.64
C VAL A 139 -0.46 -13.60 24.31
N GLY A 140 -1.55 -13.22 23.65
CA GLY A 140 -2.56 -14.18 23.21
C GLY A 140 -2.09 -15.12 22.09
N SER A 141 -2.82 -16.21 21.87
CA SER A 141 -2.54 -17.24 20.85
C SER A 141 -2.40 -16.73 19.41
N LYS A 142 -3.14 -15.66 19.06
CA LYS A 142 -3.12 -15.02 17.74
C LYS A 142 -2.08 -13.90 17.58
N VAL A 143 -1.28 -13.64 18.62
CA VAL A 143 -0.22 -12.62 18.58
C VAL A 143 1.00 -13.16 17.84
N LYS A 144 1.63 -12.29 17.04
CA LYS A 144 2.92 -12.57 16.39
C LYS A 144 3.90 -11.43 16.64
N HIS A 145 5.17 -11.76 16.77
CA HIS A 145 6.24 -10.78 16.86
C HIS A 145 6.69 -10.38 15.45
N CYS A 146 6.57 -9.10 15.11
CA CYS A 146 7.06 -8.57 13.84
C CYS A 146 8.50 -8.08 14.01
N GLY A 147 9.48 -8.76 13.38
CA GLY A 147 10.89 -8.34 13.44
C GLY A 147 11.20 -7.02 12.70
N ASN A 148 10.34 -6.57 11.78
CA ASN A 148 10.50 -5.24 11.14
C ASN A 148 10.12 -4.10 12.10
N CYS A 149 9.15 -4.33 12.98
CA CYS A 149 8.70 -3.35 13.97
C CYS A 149 9.24 -3.60 15.37
N ASN A 150 9.89 -4.75 15.59
CA ASN A 150 10.37 -5.26 16.87
C ASN A 150 9.34 -5.25 18.00
N LYS A 151 8.10 -5.59 17.68
CA LYS A 151 7.01 -5.65 18.65
C LYS A 151 5.98 -6.72 18.32
N CYS A 152 5.23 -7.12 19.34
CA CYS A 152 4.11 -8.03 19.19
C CYS A 152 2.86 -7.31 18.71
N ILE A 153 2.18 -7.91 17.73
CA ILE A 153 0.97 -7.40 17.09
C ILE A 153 -0.17 -8.40 17.33
N ALA A 154 -1.30 -7.91 17.85
CA ALA A 154 -2.52 -8.69 18.02
C ALA A 154 -3.21 -8.95 16.67
N ASP A 155 -3.68 -10.18 16.46
CA ASP A 155 -4.18 -10.70 15.16
C ASP A 155 -3.33 -10.20 14.00
N PHE A 156 -2.05 -10.56 14.01
CA PHE A 156 -1.11 -10.10 13.02
C PHE A 156 -1.52 -10.52 11.61
N ASP A 157 -1.71 -9.54 10.71
CA ASP A 157 -2.01 -9.80 9.31
C ASP A 157 -0.74 -9.75 8.45
N HIS A 158 -0.09 -8.59 8.40
CA HIS A 158 1.18 -8.42 7.70
C HIS A 158 1.91 -7.14 8.13
N HIS A 159 3.17 -7.00 7.69
CA HIS A 159 3.87 -5.72 7.74
C HIS A 159 3.72 -5.01 6.39
N CYS A 160 3.02 -3.88 6.38
CA CYS A 160 2.72 -3.12 5.16
C CYS A 160 3.79 -2.07 4.90
N LYS A 161 4.53 -2.24 3.81
CA LYS A 161 5.56 -1.30 3.37
C LYS A 161 5.03 0.05 2.92
N TRP A 162 3.79 0.09 2.41
CA TRP A 162 3.11 1.32 1.97
C TRP A 162 2.67 2.19 3.16
N LEU A 163 2.26 1.56 4.26
CA LEU A 163 1.94 2.25 5.52
C LEU A 163 3.16 2.48 6.41
N ASN A 164 4.29 1.85 6.08
CA ASN A 164 5.47 1.75 6.95
C ASN A 164 5.13 1.20 8.35
N ASN A 165 4.05 0.41 8.45
CA ASN A 165 3.43 -0.02 9.71
C ASN A 165 2.93 -1.48 9.60
N CYS A 166 2.73 -2.13 10.74
CA CYS A 166 2.01 -3.40 10.77
C CYS A 166 0.50 -3.21 10.60
N VAL A 167 -0.14 -4.16 9.95
CA VAL A 167 -1.59 -4.32 9.92
C VAL A 167 -1.94 -5.48 10.85
N GLY A 168 -2.82 -5.21 11.81
CA GLY A 168 -3.34 -6.18 12.77
C GLY A 168 -4.68 -5.75 13.31
N ARG A 169 -5.14 -6.34 14.44
CA ARG A 169 -6.49 -6.14 15.00
C ARG A 169 -6.94 -4.68 15.04
N ARG A 170 -6.07 -3.77 15.52
CA ARG A 170 -6.43 -2.37 15.79
C ARG A 170 -6.61 -1.50 14.54
N ASN A 171 -5.95 -1.83 13.44
CA ASN A 171 -5.95 -1.01 12.22
C ASN A 171 -6.32 -1.77 10.94
N TYR A 172 -6.74 -3.04 11.04
CA TYR A 172 -7.15 -3.83 9.88
C TYR A 172 -8.25 -3.16 9.06
N TRP A 173 -9.33 -2.69 9.72
CA TRP A 173 -10.42 -2.01 9.03
C TRP A 173 -10.00 -0.67 8.44
N LEU A 174 -9.10 0.07 9.10
CA LEU A 174 -8.54 1.30 8.53
C LEU A 174 -7.73 0.99 7.26
N PHE A 175 -6.92 -0.06 7.27
CA PHE A 175 -6.21 -0.53 6.08
C PHE A 175 -7.18 -0.95 4.97
N PHE A 176 -8.18 -1.77 5.29
CA PHE A 176 -9.15 -2.24 4.30
C PHE A 176 -9.93 -1.08 3.66
N LEU A 177 -10.42 -0.13 4.47
CA LEU A 177 -11.12 1.06 3.99
C LEU A 177 -10.19 2.02 3.24
N THR A 178 -8.89 2.06 3.56
CA THR A 178 -7.89 2.80 2.78
C THR A 178 -7.79 2.24 1.36
N VAL A 179 -7.69 0.91 1.21
CA VAL A 179 -7.64 0.27 -0.12
C VAL A 179 -8.94 0.49 -0.88
N LEU A 180 -10.09 0.29 -0.23
CA LEU A 180 -11.41 0.49 -0.86
C LEU A 180 -11.62 1.93 -1.33
N SER A 181 -11.36 2.92 -0.47
CA SER A 181 -11.50 4.33 -0.82
C SER A 181 -10.53 4.76 -1.93
N ALA A 182 -9.32 4.20 -1.97
CA ALA A 182 -8.37 4.44 -3.06
C ALA A 182 -8.89 3.91 -4.41
N VAL A 183 -9.43 2.68 -4.43
CA VAL A 183 -10.05 2.08 -5.63
C VAL A 183 -11.19 2.96 -6.12
N CYS A 184 -12.10 3.37 -5.24
CA CYS A 184 -13.22 4.24 -5.59
C CYS A 184 -12.76 5.60 -6.14
N GLY A 185 -11.82 6.26 -5.45
CA GLY A 185 -11.32 7.57 -5.86
C GLY A 185 -10.63 7.54 -7.22
N ILE A 186 -9.76 6.54 -7.45
CA ILE A 186 -9.05 6.37 -8.73
C ILE A 186 -10.03 6.02 -9.85
N PHE A 187 -11.01 5.14 -9.60
CA PHE A 187 -12.03 4.79 -10.59
C PHE A 187 -12.81 6.03 -11.07
N LEU A 188 -13.31 6.84 -10.12
CA LEU A 188 -14.02 8.07 -10.45
C LEU A 188 -13.14 9.04 -11.26
N LEU A 189 -11.87 9.16 -10.89
CA LEU A 189 -10.93 10.02 -11.61
C LEU A 189 -10.65 9.51 -13.03
N ILE A 190 -10.52 8.20 -13.24
CA ILE A 190 -10.38 7.61 -14.58
C ILE A 190 -11.59 7.95 -15.46
N LEU A 191 -12.81 7.89 -14.92
CA LEU A 191 -14.02 8.25 -15.68
C LEU A 191 -14.00 9.72 -16.11
N VAL A 192 -13.63 10.64 -15.21
CA VAL A 192 -13.51 12.07 -15.53
C VAL A 192 -12.46 12.30 -16.61
N ILE A 193 -11.26 11.73 -16.47
CA ILE A 193 -10.18 11.97 -17.44
C ILE A 193 -10.53 11.35 -18.80
N SER A 194 -11.15 10.17 -18.81
CA SER A 194 -11.60 9.52 -20.06
C SER A 194 -12.67 10.34 -20.76
N PHE A 195 -13.64 10.90 -20.02
CA PHE A 195 -14.64 11.82 -20.58
C PHE A 195 -13.98 13.05 -21.19
N VAL A 196 -13.09 13.73 -20.46
CA VAL A 196 -12.36 14.90 -20.97
C VAL A 196 -11.54 14.54 -22.21
N PHE A 197 -10.87 13.39 -22.21
CA PHE A 197 -10.09 12.93 -23.36
C PHE A 197 -10.97 12.72 -24.59
N VAL A 198 -12.12 12.04 -24.46
CA VAL A 198 -13.04 11.80 -25.58
C VAL A 198 -13.63 13.11 -26.10
N GLU A 199 -14.17 13.95 -25.22
CA GLU A 199 -14.79 15.23 -25.60
C GLU A 199 -13.79 16.20 -26.23
N HIS A 200 -12.51 16.13 -25.89
CA HIS A 200 -11.48 16.91 -26.56
C HIS A 200 -11.43 16.68 -28.08
N PHE A 201 -11.71 15.46 -28.53
CA PHE A 201 -11.73 15.09 -29.96
C PHE A 201 -13.12 15.18 -30.59
N VAL A 202 -14.18 14.93 -29.81
CA VAL A 202 -15.56 14.90 -30.32
C VAL A 202 -16.17 16.30 -30.35
N ASN A 203 -16.17 17.00 -29.23
CA ASN A 203 -16.76 18.33 -29.11
C ASN A 203 -16.06 19.17 -28.01
N PRO A 204 -14.91 19.80 -28.34
CA PRO A 204 -14.12 20.51 -27.36
C PRO A 204 -14.83 21.72 -26.72
N GLU A 205 -15.90 22.24 -27.34
CA GLU A 205 -16.68 23.36 -26.79
C GLU A 205 -17.39 22.99 -25.48
N ILE A 206 -17.75 21.72 -25.29
CA ILE A 206 -18.34 21.21 -24.03
C ILE A 206 -17.36 21.40 -22.86
N LEU A 207 -16.06 21.31 -23.12
CA LEU A 207 -15.01 21.44 -22.11
C LEU A 207 -14.59 22.90 -21.85
N ARG A 208 -15.08 23.84 -22.66
CA ARG A 208 -14.69 25.27 -22.65
C ARG A 208 -15.78 26.19 -22.10
N THR A 209 -16.61 25.67 -21.21
CA THR A 209 -17.78 26.39 -20.65
C THR A 209 -17.42 27.42 -19.58
N ALA A 210 -16.23 27.34 -18.98
CA ALA A 210 -15.81 28.26 -17.94
C ALA A 210 -15.58 29.69 -18.48
N ALA A 211 -16.00 30.70 -17.72
CA ALA A 211 -15.87 32.11 -18.10
C ALA A 211 -14.44 32.55 -18.46
N ALA A 212 -13.43 31.89 -17.88
CA ALA A 212 -12.02 32.15 -18.13
C ALA A 212 -11.61 31.86 -19.61
N PHE A 213 -12.31 30.96 -20.30
CA PHE A 213 -12.05 30.67 -21.71
C PHE A 213 -12.48 31.81 -22.64
N ARG A 214 -13.33 32.76 -22.18
CA ARG A 214 -13.73 33.93 -22.97
C ARG A 214 -12.56 34.88 -23.29
N ALA A 215 -11.52 34.87 -22.46
CA ALA A 215 -10.32 35.68 -22.66
C ALA A 215 -9.22 34.96 -23.48
N VAL A 216 -9.47 33.72 -23.91
CA VAL A 216 -8.49 32.90 -24.63
C VAL A 216 -8.83 32.86 -26.11
N ASN A 217 -8.02 33.54 -26.93
CA ASN A 217 -8.14 33.49 -28.39
C ASN A 217 -7.41 32.26 -28.94
N GLY A 218 -8.13 31.39 -29.65
CA GLY A 218 -7.58 30.23 -30.36
C GLY A 218 -8.04 28.86 -29.81
N SER A 219 -8.32 27.94 -30.73
CA SER A 219 -8.81 26.57 -30.43
C SER A 219 -7.75 25.65 -29.82
N THR A 220 -6.46 26.00 -29.91
CA THR A 220 -5.34 25.19 -29.45
C THR A 220 -4.89 25.48 -28.03
N THR A 221 -5.39 26.56 -27.41
CA THR A 221 -4.99 27.02 -26.07
C THR A 221 -6.01 26.60 -25.02
N TRP A 222 -5.54 25.94 -23.97
CA TRP A 222 -6.31 25.38 -22.87
C TRP A 222 -5.93 26.03 -21.54
N LEU A 223 -6.77 25.88 -20.52
CA LEU A 223 -6.52 26.42 -19.18
C LEU A 223 -6.37 25.30 -18.16
N VAL A 224 -5.34 25.40 -17.33
CA VAL A 224 -5.16 24.60 -16.12
C VAL A 224 -5.50 25.47 -14.92
N PHE A 225 -6.50 25.09 -14.13
CA PHE A 225 -7.00 25.86 -12.99
C PHE A 225 -6.21 25.52 -11.73
N LEU A 226 -4.95 25.96 -11.69
CA LEU A 226 -4.13 25.84 -10.49
C LEU A 226 -4.68 26.76 -9.37
N PRO A 227 -4.41 26.46 -8.08
CA PRO A 227 -5.00 27.16 -6.94
C PRO A 227 -4.80 28.68 -6.93
N LEU A 228 -3.73 29.19 -7.56
CA LEU A 228 -3.38 30.61 -7.56
C LEU A 228 -3.95 31.38 -8.76
N ALA A 229 -3.90 30.78 -9.95
CA ALA A 229 -4.38 31.38 -11.18
C ALA A 229 -4.53 30.32 -12.28
N PRO A 230 -5.46 30.51 -13.24
CA PRO A 230 -5.51 29.69 -14.44
C PRO A 230 -4.25 29.93 -15.29
N VAL A 231 -3.57 28.85 -15.68
CA VAL A 231 -2.38 28.86 -16.52
C VAL A 231 -2.73 28.38 -17.93
N GLN A 232 -2.28 29.12 -18.94
CA GLN A 232 -2.48 28.72 -20.34
C GLN A 232 -1.55 27.56 -20.72
N THR A 233 -2.08 26.59 -21.44
CA THR A 233 -1.36 25.41 -21.92
C THR A 233 -1.78 25.05 -23.34
N SER A 234 -0.99 24.24 -24.05
CA SER A 234 -1.36 23.75 -25.38
C SER A 234 -2.22 22.49 -25.30
N SER A 235 -3.05 22.23 -26.33
CA SER A 235 -3.80 20.97 -26.48
C SER A 235 -2.90 19.74 -26.36
N VAL A 236 -1.73 19.76 -27.00
CA VAL A 236 -0.74 18.67 -26.91
C VAL A 236 -0.31 18.42 -25.47
N SER A 237 -0.02 19.48 -24.71
CA SER A 237 0.39 19.34 -23.31
C SER A 237 -0.73 18.77 -22.43
N LEU A 238 -1.97 19.19 -22.67
CA LEU A 238 -3.15 18.66 -21.97
C LEU A 238 -3.35 17.16 -22.27
N LEU A 239 -3.23 16.76 -23.54
CA LEU A 239 -3.37 15.38 -23.98
C LEU A 239 -2.25 14.48 -23.41
N VAL A 240 -1.00 14.95 -23.45
CA VAL A 240 0.13 14.23 -22.84
C VAL A 240 -0.09 14.04 -21.34
N LEU A 241 -0.52 15.09 -20.64
CA LEU A 241 -0.85 15.01 -19.21
C LEU A 241 -2.00 14.02 -18.95
N ALA A 242 -3.05 14.01 -19.79
CA ALA A 242 -4.16 13.08 -19.67
C ALA A 242 -3.70 11.63 -19.84
N VAL A 243 -2.91 11.33 -20.88
CA VAL A 243 -2.40 9.99 -21.15
C VAL A 243 -1.51 9.50 -20.00
N ILE A 244 -0.56 10.31 -19.54
CA ILE A 244 0.32 9.95 -18.41
C ILE A 244 -0.51 9.69 -17.15
N THR A 245 -1.47 10.56 -16.85
CA THR A 245 -2.32 10.43 -15.66
C THR A 245 -3.19 9.18 -15.71
N VAL A 246 -3.79 8.88 -16.87
CA VAL A 246 -4.59 7.66 -17.07
C VAL A 246 -3.73 6.41 -16.93
N ILE A 247 -2.50 6.38 -17.48
CA ILE A 247 -1.61 5.23 -17.33
C ILE A 247 -1.27 4.99 -15.86
N ILE A 248 -0.87 6.03 -15.11
CA ILE A 248 -0.56 5.90 -13.68
C ILE A 248 -1.81 5.47 -12.90
N ALA A 249 -2.98 6.02 -13.23
CA ALA A 249 -4.25 5.68 -12.58
C ALA A 249 -4.66 4.23 -12.86
N LEU A 250 -4.54 3.75 -14.10
CA LEU A 250 -4.86 2.37 -14.48
C LEU A 250 -3.94 1.36 -13.80
N VAL A 251 -2.62 1.60 -13.79
CA VAL A 251 -1.67 0.72 -13.09
C VAL A 251 -2.00 0.68 -11.59
N SER A 252 -2.26 1.84 -10.98
CA SER A 252 -2.64 1.93 -9.56
C SER A 252 -3.95 1.19 -9.29
N PHE A 253 -4.96 1.38 -10.14
CA PHE A 253 -6.28 0.74 -10.04
C PHE A 253 -6.17 -0.77 -10.10
N LEU A 254 -5.43 -1.33 -11.07
CA LEU A 254 -5.26 -2.78 -11.21
C LEU A 254 -4.56 -3.39 -9.99
N LEU A 255 -3.50 -2.75 -9.48
CA LEU A 255 -2.79 -3.20 -8.29
C LEU A 255 -3.68 -3.16 -7.04
N LEU A 256 -4.44 -2.09 -6.85
CA LEU A 256 -5.34 -1.92 -5.71
C LEU A 256 -6.55 -2.84 -5.79
N CYS A 257 -7.13 -3.05 -6.97
CA CYS A 257 -8.21 -4.03 -7.18
C CYS A 257 -7.73 -5.45 -6.88
N HIS A 258 -6.53 -5.83 -7.35
CA HIS A 258 -5.94 -7.12 -7.00
C HIS A 258 -5.77 -7.28 -5.48
N LEU A 259 -5.27 -6.23 -4.80
CA LEU A 259 -5.14 -6.23 -3.34
C LEU A 259 -6.50 -6.33 -2.63
N LEU A 260 -7.49 -5.56 -3.08
CA LEU A 260 -8.84 -5.54 -2.51
C LEU A 260 -9.52 -6.91 -2.66
N ILE A 261 -9.47 -7.50 -3.86
CA ILE A 261 -10.02 -8.84 -4.13
C ILE A 261 -9.33 -9.89 -3.25
N PHE A 262 -8.01 -9.79 -3.10
CA PHE A 262 -7.26 -10.70 -2.22
C PHE A 262 -7.74 -10.59 -0.76
N HIS A 263 -7.91 -9.37 -0.22
CA HIS A 263 -8.40 -9.20 1.14
C HIS A 263 -9.88 -9.59 1.31
N MET A 264 -10.73 -9.37 0.31
CA MET A 264 -12.10 -9.89 0.29
C MET A 264 -12.13 -11.42 0.34
N PHE A 265 -11.25 -12.08 -0.41
CA PHE A 265 -11.10 -13.53 -0.36
C PHE A 265 -10.65 -14.01 1.04
N LEU A 266 -9.69 -13.32 1.65
CA LEU A 266 -9.21 -13.65 3.00
C LEU A 266 -10.32 -13.48 4.06
N LEU A 267 -11.11 -12.40 3.98
CA LEU A 267 -12.27 -12.17 4.84
C LEU A 267 -13.31 -13.28 4.68
N TYR A 268 -13.62 -13.67 3.45
CA TYR A 268 -14.54 -14.77 3.18
C TYR A 268 -14.06 -16.11 3.78
N LYS A 269 -12.74 -16.32 3.83
CA LYS A 269 -12.14 -17.52 4.44
C LYS A 269 -11.88 -17.39 5.95
N GLY A 270 -12.10 -16.23 6.55
CA GLY A 270 -11.78 -15.97 7.95
C GLY A 270 -10.30 -16.11 8.28
N LEU A 271 -9.42 -15.81 7.31
CA LEU A 271 -7.96 -15.95 7.44
C LEU A 271 -7.27 -14.59 7.40
N SER A 272 -6.17 -14.47 8.14
CA SER A 272 -5.20 -13.40 7.93
C SER A 272 -4.27 -13.70 6.74
N THR A 273 -3.65 -12.65 6.19
CA THR A 273 -2.61 -12.76 5.16
C THR A 273 -1.46 -13.66 5.64
N TYR A 274 -1.05 -13.49 6.90
CA TYR A 274 -0.02 -14.31 7.52
C TYR A 274 -0.38 -15.79 7.50
N GLU A 275 -1.58 -16.15 7.99
CA GLU A 275 -2.05 -17.53 8.03
C GLU A 275 -2.13 -18.15 6.63
N TYR A 276 -2.64 -17.39 5.65
CA TYR A 276 -2.70 -17.82 4.26
C TYR A 276 -1.30 -18.16 3.72
N ILE A 277 -0.33 -17.25 3.89
CA ILE A 277 1.05 -17.45 3.40
C ILE A 277 1.72 -18.61 4.13
N MET A 278 1.53 -18.76 5.44
CA MET A 278 2.10 -19.88 6.20
C MET A 278 1.54 -21.21 5.73
N LYS A 279 0.23 -21.30 5.53
CA LYS A 279 -0.43 -22.51 5.01
C LYS A 279 0.10 -22.89 3.63
N GLN A 280 0.28 -21.91 2.74
CA GLN A 280 0.87 -22.16 1.42
C GLN A 280 2.31 -22.68 1.50
N ARG A 281 3.14 -22.13 2.39
CA ARG A 281 4.52 -22.59 2.56
C ARG A 281 4.58 -24.02 3.08
N GLN A 282 3.71 -24.39 4.00
CA GLN A 282 3.60 -25.76 4.51
C GLN A 282 3.21 -26.73 3.39
N LEU A 283 2.21 -26.38 2.58
CA LEU A 283 1.80 -27.19 1.44
C LEU A 283 2.95 -27.35 0.44
N GLN A 284 3.67 -26.28 0.11
CA GLN A 284 4.84 -26.33 -0.78
C GLN A 284 5.96 -27.23 -0.23
N SER A 285 6.26 -27.15 1.08
CA SER A 285 7.28 -28.01 1.68
C SER A 285 6.87 -29.48 1.67
N SER A 286 5.59 -29.79 1.92
CA SER A 286 5.09 -31.16 1.88
C SER A 286 5.13 -31.73 0.45
N SER A 287 4.72 -30.95 -0.55
CA SER A 287 4.81 -31.36 -1.95
C SER A 287 6.25 -31.63 -2.40
N GLN A 288 7.20 -30.77 -2.02
CA GLN A 288 8.63 -30.98 -2.33
C GLN A 288 9.21 -32.24 -1.67
N GLN A 289 8.80 -32.55 -0.45
CA GLN A 289 9.22 -33.79 0.23
C GLN A 289 8.68 -35.05 -0.47
N VAL A 290 7.42 -35.01 -0.92
CA VAL A 290 6.80 -36.12 -1.65
C VAL A 290 7.45 -36.34 -3.02
N GLU A 291 7.70 -35.26 -3.77
CA GLU A 291 8.41 -35.33 -5.07
C GLU A 291 9.83 -35.88 -4.91
N GLY A 292 10.59 -35.41 -3.90
CA GLY A 292 11.94 -35.91 -3.62
C GLY A 292 11.96 -37.39 -3.23
N ALA A 293 11.00 -37.84 -2.42
CA ALA A 293 10.87 -39.25 -2.06
C ALA A 293 10.56 -40.14 -3.28
N THR A 294 9.67 -39.68 -4.17
CA THR A 294 9.26 -40.41 -5.37
C THR A 294 10.39 -40.52 -6.40
N GLN A 295 11.24 -39.49 -6.50
CA GLN A 295 12.44 -39.53 -7.35
C GLN A 295 13.50 -40.48 -6.78
N SER A 296 13.67 -40.52 -5.45
CA SER A 296 14.60 -41.45 -4.80
C SER A 296 14.18 -42.91 -4.87
N SER A 297 12.87 -43.20 -4.95
CA SER A 297 12.36 -44.56 -5.09
C SER A 297 12.30 -45.07 -6.54
N SER A 298 12.37 -44.17 -7.53
CA SER A 298 12.42 -44.54 -8.96
C SER A 298 13.84 -44.63 -9.53
N SER A 299 14.85 -44.25 -8.73
CA SER A 299 16.28 -44.34 -9.09
C SER A 299 17.03 -45.48 -8.40
N ASN A 300 16.31 -46.31 -7.61
CA ASN A 300 16.76 -47.61 -7.08
C ASN A 300 16.00 -48.73 -7.79
#